data_AF-R4JY56-F1
#
_entry.id   AF-R4JY56-F1
#
_cell.length_a   1.000
_cell.length_b   1.000
_cell.length_c   1.000
_cell.angle_alpha   90.00
_cell.angle_beta   90.00
_cell.angle_gamma   90.00
#
_symmetry.space_group_name_H-M   'P 1'
#
loop_
_entity.id
_entity.type
_entity.pdbx_description
1 polymer ?
#
loop_
_entity_poly.entity_id
_entity_poly.type
_entity_poly.pdbx_seq_one_letter_code
_entity_poly.pdbx_strand_id
1 'polypeptide(L)'
;MKKIIIVIILVLALLQISACSNKTVAENKSNTSNTSNTSNTVNTANSVNIVSGEINNTRGKGLEVNSPSSNIDTSSNTINDISNWNHPVKYVFKNANIQIEKVNFKNNKTYPIFYIDLTKNIDFDNKTYYKNLINQLATANGYWDYEIIDTKKDIDIKVICDRSKGNVKQIIYNKDNNYFAESQNDKNDTKNTDNELINYLINNVSEVKSFINSLKNNENAKGIVYVERYPDKNSSNVYIRDYYGLYVGEEHTDHNVNIYRFAINKDTKEILYYDVVNDKYESISDWRKK
;
A
#
# COMPACT_ATOMS: atom_id res chain seq x y z
N MET A 1 -38.94 2.48 36.91
CA MET A 1 -39.29 1.15 36.37
C MET A 1 -40.04 1.29 35.05
N LYS A 2 -39.34 1.29 33.92
CA LYS A 2 -39.89 1.07 32.56
C LYS A 2 -38.83 0.36 31.71
N LYS A 3 -39.33 -0.47 30.79
CA LYS A 3 -38.78 -1.77 30.39
C LYS A 3 -37.58 -1.68 29.44
N ILE A 4 -36.64 -2.58 29.66
CA ILE A 4 -35.49 -2.92 28.82
C ILE A 4 -36.00 -3.73 27.61
N ILE A 5 -35.61 -3.35 26.40
CA ILE A 5 -35.69 -4.21 25.21
C ILE A 5 -34.25 -4.52 24.80
N ILE A 6 -33.84 -5.76 25.06
CA ILE A 6 -32.60 -6.36 24.58
C ILE A 6 -32.91 -6.97 23.21
N VAL A 7 -32.23 -6.51 22.17
CA VAL A 7 -32.21 -7.19 20.87
C VAL A 7 -30.84 -7.86 20.73
N ILE A 8 -30.84 -9.18 20.87
CA ILE A 8 -29.69 -10.04 20.59
C ILE A 8 -29.72 -10.32 19.09
N ILE A 9 -28.73 -9.81 18.35
CA ILE A 9 -28.42 -10.29 16.99
C ILE A 9 -27.15 -11.10 17.09
N LEU A 10 -27.32 -12.42 16.99
CA LEU A 10 -26.27 -13.42 17.05
C LEU A 10 -26.03 -13.90 15.62
N VAL A 11 -24.99 -13.39 14.96
CA VAL A 11 -24.58 -13.86 13.62
C VAL A 11 -23.52 -14.94 13.82
N LEU A 12 -23.98 -16.19 13.89
CA LEU A 12 -23.19 -17.40 13.77
C LEU A 12 -23.02 -17.70 12.27
N ALA A 13 -21.87 -17.35 11.70
CA ALA A 13 -21.46 -17.90 10.41
C ALA A 13 -20.64 -19.17 10.67
N LEU A 14 -21.32 -20.32 10.58
CA LEU A 14 -20.73 -21.65 10.49
C LEU A 14 -20.06 -21.82 9.13
N LEU A 15 -18.74 -21.90 9.10
CA LEU A 15 -18.01 -22.51 7.98
C LEU A 15 -17.76 -23.97 8.31
N GLN A 16 -18.64 -24.84 7.81
CA GLN A 16 -18.33 -26.25 7.62
C GLN A 16 -17.66 -26.40 6.25
N ILE A 17 -16.42 -26.87 6.24
CA ILE A 17 -15.85 -27.51 5.04
C ILE A 17 -15.65 -28.98 5.39
N SER A 18 -16.34 -29.79 4.60
CA SER A 18 -16.48 -31.22 4.73
C SER A 18 -15.16 -31.95 4.54
N ALA A 19 -14.90 -32.90 5.43
CA ALA A 19 -13.93 -33.96 5.24
C ALA A 19 -14.43 -34.93 4.16
N CYS A 20 -13.67 -35.12 3.09
CA CYS A 20 -13.70 -36.36 2.31
C CYS A 20 -12.50 -37.19 2.72
N SER A 21 -12.76 -38.21 3.53
CA SER A 21 -11.85 -39.34 3.73
C SER A 21 -11.79 -40.15 2.44
N ASN A 22 -10.59 -40.55 2.01
CA ASN A 22 -10.45 -41.86 1.39
C ASN A 22 -9.28 -42.60 2.03
N LYS A 23 -9.56 -43.88 2.24
CA LYS A 23 -8.85 -44.85 3.07
C LYS A 23 -7.66 -45.42 2.31
N THR A 24 -6.64 -45.76 3.10
CA THR A 24 -5.40 -46.52 2.87
C THR A 24 -5.40 -47.60 1.79
N VAL A 25 -4.20 -47.89 1.23
CA VAL A 25 -3.48 -49.17 1.39
C VAL A 25 -2.06 -49.14 0.76
N ALA A 26 -1.13 -49.79 1.48
CA ALA A 26 0.13 -50.43 1.10
C ALA A 26 1.44 -49.63 0.96
N GLU A 27 2.30 -49.87 1.95
CA GLU A 27 3.76 -49.87 1.89
C GLU A 27 4.30 -50.87 0.84
N ASN A 28 5.40 -50.52 0.18
CA ASN A 28 6.49 -51.49 -0.01
C ASN A 28 7.86 -50.81 -0.21
N LYS A 29 8.87 -51.47 0.35
CA LYS A 29 10.26 -51.04 0.54
C LYS A 29 11.11 -51.02 -0.74
N SER A 30 12.15 -50.18 -0.67
CA SER A 30 13.55 -50.37 -1.12
C SER A 30 13.84 -50.86 -2.55
N ASN A 31 14.61 -50.08 -3.30
CA ASN A 31 16.02 -50.42 -3.57
C ASN A 31 16.80 -49.31 -4.27
N THR A 32 18.01 -49.12 -3.76
CA THR A 32 19.18 -48.45 -4.33
C THR A 32 19.59 -49.06 -5.68
N SER A 33 20.08 -48.27 -6.63
CA SER A 33 21.41 -48.42 -7.28
C SER A 33 21.58 -47.57 -8.54
N ASN A 34 22.79 -47.00 -8.62
CA ASN A 34 23.46 -46.30 -9.71
C ASN A 34 23.25 -46.89 -11.12
N THR A 35 23.36 -46.05 -12.16
CA THR A 35 24.56 -46.00 -13.06
C THR A 35 24.33 -45.01 -14.23
N SER A 36 25.18 -43.99 -14.22
CA SER A 36 25.94 -43.31 -15.28
C SER A 36 25.72 -43.56 -16.78
N ASN A 37 25.94 -42.45 -17.52
CA ASN A 37 26.46 -42.30 -18.90
C ASN A 37 25.48 -42.68 -20.03
N THR A 38 25.40 -41.98 -21.18
CA THR A 38 26.44 -41.29 -21.94
C THR A 38 25.79 -40.33 -22.95
N SER A 39 26.45 -39.20 -23.19
CA SER A 39 26.26 -38.34 -24.36
C SER A 39 26.57 -39.07 -25.67
N ASN A 40 25.85 -38.77 -26.76
CA ASN A 40 26.46 -38.45 -28.06
C ASN A 40 25.44 -37.95 -29.10
N THR A 41 25.52 -36.64 -29.37
CA THR A 41 25.96 -36.01 -30.64
C THR A 41 25.33 -36.40 -31.99
N VAL A 42 25.04 -35.32 -32.75
CA VAL A 42 25.19 -35.10 -34.21
C VAL A 42 23.89 -34.98 -35.04
N ASN A 43 23.66 -33.72 -35.44
CA ASN A 43 23.32 -33.15 -36.75
C ASN A 43 22.34 -33.89 -37.68
N THR A 44 21.44 -33.15 -38.32
CA THR A 44 21.66 -32.60 -39.68
C THR A 44 20.47 -31.74 -40.12
N ALA A 45 20.78 -30.79 -41.00
CA ALA A 45 20.09 -29.58 -41.38
C ALA A 45 18.98 -29.72 -42.45
N ASN A 46 18.39 -28.54 -42.73
CA ASN A 46 17.75 -28.06 -43.97
C ASN A 46 16.29 -28.46 -44.24
N SER A 47 15.39 -27.47 -44.25
CA SER A 47 15.02 -26.69 -45.46
C SER A 47 13.79 -25.78 -45.18
N VAL A 48 13.92 -24.47 -45.37
CA VAL A 48 13.35 -23.63 -46.45
C VAL A 48 11.90 -23.14 -46.24
N ASN A 49 11.81 -21.81 -46.08
CA ASN A 49 10.78 -20.80 -46.41
C ASN A 49 9.39 -21.24 -46.94
N ILE A 50 8.33 -20.52 -46.52
CA ILE A 50 7.62 -19.47 -47.31
C ILE A 50 6.30 -19.02 -46.61
N VAL A 51 6.19 -17.71 -46.39
CA VAL A 51 5.06 -16.76 -46.55
C VAL A 51 3.69 -17.02 -45.88
N SER A 52 3.32 -16.03 -45.05
CA SER A 52 2.07 -15.26 -44.95
C SER A 52 0.73 -15.88 -45.37
N GLY A 53 -0.24 -15.81 -44.45
CA GLY A 53 -1.66 -15.93 -44.77
C GLY A 53 -2.54 -15.54 -43.58
N GLU A 54 -3.13 -14.34 -43.65
CA GLU A 54 -4.26 -13.92 -42.81
C GLU A 54 -5.42 -14.90 -42.95
N ILE A 55 -6.01 -15.33 -41.82
CA ILE A 55 -7.34 -15.92 -41.79
C ILE A 55 -8.12 -15.30 -40.63
N ASN A 56 -9.06 -14.43 -40.99
CA ASN A 56 -10.15 -13.98 -40.14
C ASN A 56 -11.07 -15.16 -39.80
N ASN A 57 -11.34 -15.39 -38.52
CA ASN A 57 -12.45 -16.26 -38.12
C ASN A 57 -13.22 -15.67 -36.94
N THR A 58 -14.35 -15.04 -37.28
CA THR A 58 -15.42 -14.61 -36.39
C THR A 58 -16.23 -15.80 -35.87
N ARG A 59 -16.25 -16.02 -34.54
CA ARG A 59 -17.47 -16.29 -33.74
C ARG A 59 -17.15 -16.49 -32.26
N GLY A 60 -17.72 -15.66 -31.41
CA GLY A 60 -17.78 -15.85 -29.97
C GLY A 60 -18.53 -14.71 -29.29
N LYS A 61 -19.88 -14.79 -29.29
CA LYS A 61 -20.76 -13.92 -28.51
C LYS A 61 -20.46 -14.11 -27.01
N GLY A 62 -19.98 -13.05 -26.36
CA GLY A 62 -20.04 -12.86 -24.91
C GLY A 62 -20.78 -11.55 -24.64
N LEU A 63 -21.74 -11.59 -23.73
CA LEU A 63 -22.64 -10.48 -23.38
C LEU A 63 -21.85 -9.29 -22.81
N GLU A 64 -21.87 -8.16 -23.50
CA GLU A 64 -21.42 -6.87 -22.96
C GLU A 64 -22.45 -6.36 -21.94
N VAL A 65 -22.02 -6.26 -20.68
CA VAL A 65 -22.71 -5.49 -19.65
C VAL A 65 -22.28 -4.04 -19.83
N ASN A 66 -23.21 -3.19 -20.27
CA ASN A 66 -23.03 -1.75 -20.41
C ASN A 66 -22.56 -1.12 -19.09
N SER A 67 -21.27 -0.77 -19.01
CA SER A 67 -20.76 0.16 -17.99
C SER A 67 -21.04 1.60 -18.44
N PRO A 68 -21.38 2.52 -17.52
CA PRO A 68 -21.78 3.88 -17.89
C PRO A 68 -20.63 4.61 -18.59
N SER A 69 -20.91 5.07 -19.81
CA SER A 69 -20.05 5.94 -20.59
C SER A 69 -19.92 7.30 -19.91
N SER A 70 -18.80 7.53 -19.25
CA SER A 70 -18.23 8.87 -19.10
C SER A 70 -17.10 8.99 -20.10
N ASN A 71 -17.26 9.87 -21.09
CA ASN A 71 -16.23 10.27 -22.05
C ASN A 71 -15.02 10.84 -21.30
N ILE A 72 -14.10 9.98 -20.89
CA ILE A 72 -12.73 10.35 -20.55
C ILE A 72 -11.94 10.04 -21.82
N ASP A 73 -11.42 11.09 -22.45
CA ASP A 73 -10.50 11.00 -23.57
C ASP A 73 -9.31 10.08 -23.18
N THR A 74 -9.36 8.83 -23.63
CA THR A 74 -8.41 7.77 -23.25
C THR A 74 -7.01 7.98 -23.84
N SER A 75 -6.83 9.01 -24.67
CA SER A 75 -5.58 9.30 -25.39
C SER A 75 -4.63 10.26 -24.67
N SER A 76 -5.11 11.02 -23.67
CA SER A 76 -4.26 11.97 -22.97
C SER A 76 -3.34 11.28 -21.96
N ASN A 77 -2.03 11.54 -22.08
CA ASN A 77 -1.03 11.19 -21.06
C ASN A 77 -1.00 12.19 -19.89
N THR A 78 -1.97 13.11 -19.82
CA THR A 78 -2.05 14.16 -18.80
C THR A 78 -3.44 14.22 -18.18
N ILE A 79 -3.47 14.29 -16.86
CA ILE A 79 -4.66 14.53 -16.05
C ILE A 79 -4.55 15.95 -15.46
N ASN A 80 -5.40 16.85 -15.93
CA ASN A 80 -5.51 18.22 -15.42
C ASN A 80 -6.69 18.37 -14.44
N ASP A 81 -7.76 17.58 -14.63
CA ASP A 81 -8.89 17.58 -13.71
C ASP A 81 -8.61 16.66 -12.51
N ILE A 82 -7.81 17.17 -11.59
CA ILE A 82 -7.48 16.49 -10.34
C ILE A 82 -8.73 16.26 -9.49
N SER A 83 -9.77 17.10 -9.61
CA SER A 83 -10.96 17.03 -8.77
C SER A 83 -11.76 15.74 -9.00
N ASN A 84 -11.93 15.35 -10.27
CA ASN A 84 -12.64 14.13 -10.66
C ASN A 84 -11.71 12.91 -10.83
N TRP A 85 -10.39 13.10 -10.77
CA TRP A 85 -9.44 12.00 -10.78
C TRP A 85 -9.51 11.17 -9.48
N ASN A 86 -9.77 9.87 -9.63
CA ASN A 86 -9.86 8.92 -8.53
C ASN A 86 -8.62 8.02 -8.48
N HIS A 87 -7.71 8.28 -7.54
CA HIS A 87 -6.50 7.49 -7.34
C HIS A 87 -6.04 7.54 -5.88
N PRO A 88 -5.52 6.44 -5.29
CA PRO A 88 -5.13 6.40 -3.87
C PRO A 88 -4.12 7.47 -3.46
N VAL A 89 -3.16 7.78 -4.33
CA VAL A 89 -2.14 8.83 -4.13
C VAL A 89 -2.74 10.21 -3.82
N LYS A 90 -3.93 10.53 -4.37
CA LYS A 90 -4.60 11.80 -4.11
C LYS A 90 -4.91 12.00 -2.62
N TYR A 91 -5.24 10.91 -1.90
CA TYR A 91 -5.49 10.97 -0.46
C TYR A 91 -4.20 11.22 0.33
N VAL A 92 -3.08 10.64 -0.09
CA VAL A 92 -1.77 10.85 0.55
C VAL A 92 -1.37 12.32 0.46
N PHE A 93 -1.45 12.91 -0.74
CA PHE A 93 -1.17 14.34 -0.92
C PHE A 93 -2.14 15.23 -0.14
N LYS A 94 -3.45 14.94 -0.17
CA LYS A 94 -4.45 15.67 0.61
C LYS A 94 -4.13 15.66 2.12
N ASN A 95 -3.77 14.50 2.68
CA ASN A 95 -3.44 14.36 4.10
C ASN A 95 -2.15 15.10 4.48
N ALA A 96 -1.22 15.24 3.53
CA ALA A 96 -0.01 16.04 3.65
C ALA A 96 -0.24 17.55 3.41
N ASN A 97 -1.50 17.96 3.17
CA ASN A 97 -1.89 19.31 2.76
C ASN A 97 -1.18 19.78 1.48
N ILE A 98 -0.84 18.86 0.58
CA ILE A 98 -0.16 19.15 -0.68
C ILE A 98 -1.19 19.11 -1.81
N GLN A 99 -1.24 20.18 -2.60
CA GLN A 99 -2.09 20.24 -3.77
C GLN A 99 -1.39 19.63 -4.98
N ILE A 100 -2.11 18.80 -5.73
CA ILE A 100 -1.69 18.33 -7.05
C ILE A 100 -2.24 19.29 -8.09
N GLU A 101 -1.36 19.81 -8.95
CA GLU A 101 -1.73 20.69 -10.06
C GLU A 101 -2.14 19.87 -11.29
N LYS A 102 -1.34 18.85 -11.62
CA LYS A 102 -1.61 17.91 -12.72
C LYS A 102 -0.79 16.63 -12.54
N VAL A 103 -1.15 15.60 -13.30
CA VAL A 103 -0.38 14.36 -13.39
C VAL A 103 -0.04 14.08 -14.84
N ASN A 104 1.22 13.85 -15.15
CA ASN A 104 1.65 13.33 -16.44
C ASN A 104 2.03 11.85 -16.32
N PHE A 105 1.81 11.09 -17.38
CA PHE A 105 2.13 9.67 -17.45
C PHE A 105 3.18 9.41 -18.51
N LYS A 106 4.23 8.67 -18.15
CA LYS A 106 5.20 8.06 -19.06
C LYS A 106 5.06 6.53 -19.05
N ASN A 107 5.79 5.87 -19.95
CA ASN A 107 5.93 4.40 -20.00
C ASN A 107 4.57 3.68 -20.00
N ASN A 108 3.71 3.98 -20.97
CA ASN A 108 2.37 3.36 -21.07
C ASN A 108 1.55 3.49 -19.77
N LYS A 109 1.61 4.67 -19.14
CA LYS A 109 0.89 5.01 -17.90
C LYS A 109 1.35 4.30 -16.63
N THR A 110 2.55 3.72 -16.64
CA THR A 110 3.16 3.06 -15.48
C THR A 110 4.17 3.93 -14.72
N TYR A 111 4.43 5.15 -15.21
CA TYR A 111 5.33 6.11 -14.55
C TYR A 111 4.61 7.46 -14.41
N PRO A 112 3.92 7.70 -13.28
CA PRO A 112 3.29 8.99 -13.04
C PRO A 112 4.31 10.05 -12.60
N ILE A 113 4.06 11.29 -13.03
CA ILE A 113 4.80 12.50 -12.67
C ILE A 113 3.78 13.46 -12.05
N PHE A 114 3.90 13.66 -10.75
CA PHE A 114 3.02 14.52 -9.97
C PHE A 114 3.59 15.94 -9.94
N TYR A 115 2.88 16.90 -10.52
CA TYR A 115 3.21 18.31 -10.37
C TYR A 115 2.43 18.84 -9.18
N ILE A 116 3.14 19.37 -8.18
CA ILE A 116 2.57 19.72 -6.88
C ILE A 116 3.10 21.06 -6.37
N ASP A 117 2.47 21.57 -5.32
CA ASP A 117 3.02 22.66 -4.50
C ASP A 117 3.34 22.14 -3.09
N LEU A 118 4.62 22.05 -2.76
CA LEU A 118 5.08 21.58 -1.46
C LEU A 118 4.79 22.61 -0.37
N THR A 119 4.24 22.19 0.75
CA THR A 119 3.95 23.11 1.87
C THR A 119 5.17 23.43 2.74
N LYS A 120 6.25 22.64 2.63
CA LYS A 120 7.48 22.80 3.39
C LYS A 120 8.69 22.77 2.45
N ASN A 121 9.84 23.24 2.95
CA ASN A 121 11.09 23.14 2.23
C ASN A 121 11.70 21.74 2.44
N ILE A 122 12.41 21.24 1.43
CA ILE A 122 13.21 20.01 1.56
C ILE A 122 14.55 20.39 2.20
N ASP A 123 14.56 20.40 3.53
CA ASP A 123 15.71 20.68 4.39
C ASP A 123 15.93 19.54 5.40
N PHE A 124 16.99 19.67 6.21
CA PHE A 124 17.36 18.65 7.20
C PHE A 124 16.23 18.37 8.19
N ASP A 125 15.52 19.40 8.65
CA ASP A 125 14.46 19.29 9.65
C ASP A 125 13.22 18.55 9.08
N ASN A 126 12.95 18.72 7.79
CA ASN A 126 11.82 18.09 7.11
C ASN A 126 12.18 16.79 6.38
N LYS A 127 13.46 16.36 6.41
CA LYS A 127 13.95 15.18 5.66
C LYS A 127 13.18 13.91 6.01
N THR A 128 12.95 13.64 7.30
CA THR A 128 12.20 12.46 7.76
C THR A 128 10.73 12.52 7.32
N TYR A 129 10.10 13.69 7.42
CA TYR A 129 8.74 13.91 6.93
C TYR A 129 8.61 13.55 5.45
N TYR A 130 9.50 14.07 4.61
CA TYR A 130 9.45 13.81 3.17
C TYR A 130 9.75 12.37 2.80
N LYS A 131 10.68 11.72 3.50
CA LYS A 131 10.96 10.31 3.30
C LYS A 131 9.73 9.44 3.61
N ASN A 132 8.99 9.78 4.66
CA ASN A 132 7.76 9.07 5.02
C ASN A 132 6.64 9.34 4.01
N LEU A 133 6.49 10.58 3.55
CA LEU A 133 5.57 10.92 2.47
C LEU A 133 5.88 10.11 1.20
N ILE A 134 7.16 10.04 0.81
CA ILE A 134 7.63 9.26 -0.34
C ILE A 134 7.29 7.77 -0.19
N ASN A 135 7.47 7.19 0.99
CA ASN A 135 7.09 5.80 1.24
C ASN A 135 5.57 5.59 1.12
N GLN A 136 4.75 6.48 1.69
CA GLN A 136 3.30 6.40 1.59
C GLN A 136 2.81 6.55 0.14
N LEU A 137 3.42 7.45 -0.62
CA LEU A 137 3.16 7.61 -2.05
C LEU A 137 3.53 6.36 -2.82
N ALA A 138 4.67 5.73 -2.52
CA ALA A 138 5.07 4.46 -3.14
C ALA A 138 4.04 3.36 -2.86
N THR A 139 3.62 3.20 -1.60
CA THR A 139 2.58 2.22 -1.22
C THR A 139 1.26 2.51 -1.94
N ALA A 140 0.78 3.75 -1.93
CA ALA A 140 -0.47 4.14 -2.58
C ALA A 140 -0.41 4.04 -4.13
N ASN A 141 0.78 4.14 -4.70
CA ASN A 141 1.05 3.97 -6.13
C ASN A 141 1.39 2.51 -6.51
N GLY A 142 1.19 1.54 -5.61
CA GLY A 142 1.47 0.13 -5.88
C GLY A 142 2.94 -0.17 -6.19
N TYR A 143 3.86 0.63 -5.66
CA TYR A 143 5.31 0.57 -5.87
C TYR A 143 5.75 0.66 -7.34
N TRP A 144 4.96 1.33 -8.18
CA TRP A 144 5.47 1.82 -9.47
C TRP A 144 6.42 2.99 -9.25
N ASP A 145 7.49 3.04 -10.04
CA ASP A 145 8.39 4.20 -10.09
C ASP A 145 7.62 5.48 -10.42
N TYR A 146 8.01 6.60 -9.82
CA TYR A 146 7.31 7.87 -10.03
C TYR A 146 8.22 9.08 -9.82
N GLU A 147 7.69 10.25 -10.17
CA GLU A 147 8.39 11.53 -10.06
C GLU A 147 7.48 12.58 -9.39
N ILE A 148 8.06 13.42 -8.55
CA ILE A 148 7.39 14.57 -7.92
C ILE A 148 8.13 15.83 -8.37
N ILE A 149 7.40 16.80 -8.90
CA ILE A 149 7.94 18.07 -9.36
C ILE A 149 7.21 19.22 -8.65
N ASP A 150 7.95 20.07 -7.97
CA ASP A 150 7.48 21.40 -7.53
C ASP A 150 8.24 22.45 -8.34
N THR A 151 7.54 23.01 -9.34
CA THR A 151 8.13 23.99 -10.26
C THR A 151 8.41 25.35 -9.60
N LYS A 152 7.71 25.67 -8.51
CA LYS A 152 7.88 26.96 -7.81
C LYS A 152 9.15 26.96 -6.95
N LYS A 153 9.55 25.79 -6.46
CA LYS A 153 10.72 25.60 -5.59
C LYS A 153 11.92 24.95 -6.27
N ASP A 154 11.84 24.68 -7.58
CA ASP A 154 12.87 23.97 -8.37
C ASP A 154 13.25 22.61 -7.76
N ILE A 155 12.23 21.80 -7.48
CA ILE A 155 12.37 20.48 -6.86
C ILE A 155 11.95 19.40 -7.87
N ASP A 156 12.82 18.43 -8.08
CA ASP A 156 12.61 17.16 -8.81
C ASP A 156 13.00 16.01 -7.88
N ILE A 157 12.03 15.17 -7.52
CA ILE A 157 12.24 13.94 -6.75
C ILE A 157 11.83 12.76 -7.62
N LYS A 158 12.80 11.93 -8.02
CA LYS A 158 12.54 10.64 -8.69
C LYS A 158 12.63 9.51 -7.68
N VAL A 159 11.64 8.63 -7.69
CA VAL A 159 11.53 7.51 -6.75
C VAL A 159 11.53 6.21 -7.54
N ILE A 160 12.50 5.36 -7.22
CA ILE A 160 12.68 4.05 -7.83
C ILE A 160 12.28 3.01 -6.77
N CYS A 161 11.35 2.14 -7.12
CA CYS A 161 10.77 1.14 -6.24
C CYS A 161 11.17 -0.28 -6.65
N ASP A 162 11.16 -1.20 -5.69
CA ASP A 162 11.17 -2.64 -5.97
C ASP A 162 9.77 -3.19 -5.68
N ARG A 163 8.96 -3.25 -6.74
CA ARG A 163 7.56 -3.70 -6.64
C ARG A 163 7.42 -5.13 -6.13
N SER A 164 8.40 -6.00 -6.41
CA SER A 164 8.38 -7.39 -5.94
C SER A 164 8.61 -7.49 -4.42
N LYS A 165 9.30 -6.51 -3.84
CA LYS A 165 9.61 -6.46 -2.40
C LYS A 165 8.74 -5.46 -1.63
N GLY A 166 7.89 -4.69 -2.32
CA GLY A 166 7.06 -3.66 -1.69
C GLY A 166 7.89 -2.58 -0.97
N ASN A 167 8.99 -2.12 -1.57
CA ASN A 167 9.81 -1.08 -0.95
C ASN A 167 10.35 -0.02 -1.93
N VAL A 168 10.77 1.12 -1.38
CA VAL A 168 11.52 2.14 -2.12
C VAL A 168 12.99 1.75 -2.15
N LYS A 169 13.54 1.61 -3.36
CA LYS A 169 14.92 1.19 -3.60
C LYS A 169 15.86 2.39 -3.62
N GLN A 170 15.42 3.52 -4.19
CA GLN A 170 16.23 4.73 -4.31
C GLN A 170 15.34 5.98 -4.41
N ILE A 171 15.83 7.08 -3.84
CA ILE A 171 15.25 8.41 -3.98
C ILE A 171 16.34 9.33 -4.53
N ILE A 172 16.05 10.04 -5.60
CA ILE A 172 16.95 11.00 -6.25
C ILE A 172 16.32 12.37 -6.13
N TYR A 173 16.93 13.27 -5.36
CA TYR A 173 16.47 14.64 -5.17
C TYR A 173 17.40 15.61 -5.90
N ASN A 174 16.88 16.35 -6.87
CA ASN A 174 17.65 17.31 -7.67
C ASN A 174 18.97 16.72 -8.19
N LYS A 175 18.91 15.47 -8.69
CA LYS A 175 20.03 14.65 -9.18
C LYS A 175 20.98 14.11 -8.10
N ASP A 176 20.77 14.43 -6.82
CA ASP A 176 21.49 13.83 -5.70
C ASP A 176 20.76 12.58 -5.18
N ASN A 177 21.44 11.44 -5.24
CA ASN A 177 20.95 10.16 -4.71
C ASN A 177 21.28 9.94 -3.23
N ASN A 178 22.06 10.83 -2.61
CA ASN A 178 22.50 10.70 -1.22
C ASN A 178 21.69 11.56 -0.25
N TYR A 179 20.99 12.61 -0.73
CA TYR A 179 20.22 13.50 0.13
C TYR A 179 19.27 12.75 1.07
N PHE A 180 18.50 11.79 0.54
CA PHE A 180 17.59 10.94 1.31
C PHE A 180 18.20 9.59 1.71
N ALA A 181 19.46 9.33 1.33
CA ALA A 181 20.14 8.13 1.77
C ALA A 181 20.24 8.13 3.30
N GLU A 182 20.02 6.95 3.87
CA GLU A 182 20.07 6.75 5.31
C GLU A 182 21.52 6.87 5.80
N SER A 183 21.78 7.78 6.73
CA SER A 183 22.97 7.66 7.56
C SER A 183 22.77 6.49 8.54
N GLN A 184 23.86 5.83 8.96
CA GLN A 184 23.77 4.71 9.93
C GLN A 184 23.13 5.14 11.28
N ASN A 185 23.16 6.44 11.60
CA ASN A 185 22.57 6.98 12.83
C ASN A 185 21.04 7.14 12.71
N ASP A 186 20.51 7.51 11.53
CA ASP A 186 19.06 7.72 11.33
C ASP A 186 18.24 6.41 11.41
N LYS A 187 18.89 5.28 11.12
CA LYS A 187 18.28 3.94 11.19
C LYS A 187 17.93 3.51 12.61
N ASN A 188 18.67 3.97 13.61
CA ASN A 188 18.51 3.51 14.99
C ASN A 188 17.44 4.30 15.75
N ASP A 189 17.33 5.63 15.56
CA ASP A 189 16.37 6.44 16.32
C ASP A 189 14.94 6.41 15.75
N THR A 190 14.79 6.45 14.42
CA THR A 190 13.46 6.53 13.77
C THR A 190 12.74 5.17 13.81
N LYS A 191 13.45 4.07 13.50
CA LYS A 191 12.87 2.72 13.63
C LYS A 191 12.54 2.38 15.08
N ASN A 192 13.31 2.89 16.05
CA ASN A 192 13.00 2.64 17.45
C ASN A 192 11.74 3.40 17.87
N THR A 193 11.60 4.69 17.50
CA THR A 193 10.39 5.48 17.82
C THR A 193 9.13 4.93 17.14
N ASP A 194 9.20 4.54 15.86
CA ASP A 194 8.05 3.97 15.16
C ASP A 194 7.65 2.62 15.78
N ASN A 195 8.63 1.73 16.04
CA ASN A 195 8.36 0.46 16.70
C ASN A 195 7.80 0.66 18.11
N GLU A 196 8.28 1.65 18.87
CA GLU A 196 7.74 2.02 20.17
C GLU A 196 6.27 2.43 20.07
N LEU A 197 5.92 3.33 19.12
CA LEU A 197 4.54 3.79 18.93
C LEU A 197 3.62 2.67 18.44
N ILE A 198 4.10 1.85 17.49
CA ILE A 198 3.36 0.70 16.96
C ILE A 198 3.11 -0.33 18.07
N ASN A 199 4.15 -0.69 18.84
CA ASN A 199 4.01 -1.61 19.96
C ASN A 199 3.12 -1.02 21.06
N TYR A 200 3.20 0.28 21.31
CA TYR A 200 2.33 0.97 22.25
C TYR A 200 0.86 0.86 21.81
N LEU A 201 0.56 1.12 20.53
CA LEU A 201 -0.79 0.95 19.98
C LEU A 201 -1.29 -0.49 20.12
N ILE A 202 -0.51 -1.46 19.65
CA ILE A 202 -0.86 -2.88 19.66
C ILE A 202 -1.10 -3.37 21.09
N ASN A 203 -0.32 -2.91 22.07
CA ASN A 203 -0.47 -3.36 23.46
C ASN A 203 -1.64 -2.71 24.20
N ASN A 204 -2.05 -1.50 23.81
CA ASN A 204 -3.08 -0.73 24.52
C ASN A 204 -4.45 -0.73 23.81
N VAL A 205 -4.52 -1.18 22.56
CA VAL A 205 -5.77 -1.32 21.80
C VAL A 205 -5.99 -2.78 21.42
N SER A 206 -6.82 -3.47 22.18
CA SER A 206 -7.12 -4.90 22.04
C SER A 206 -7.63 -5.29 20.65
N GLU A 207 -8.36 -4.40 19.98
CA GLU A 207 -8.91 -4.56 18.64
C GLU A 207 -7.78 -4.65 17.62
N VAL A 208 -6.80 -3.75 17.71
CA VAL A 208 -5.59 -3.76 16.86
C VAL A 208 -4.79 -5.03 17.11
N LYS A 209 -4.57 -5.40 18.39
CA LYS A 209 -3.88 -6.64 18.75
C LYS A 209 -4.55 -7.87 18.15
N SER A 210 -5.86 -7.96 18.29
CA SER A 210 -6.66 -9.09 17.80
C SER A 210 -6.62 -9.17 16.28
N PHE A 211 -6.77 -8.03 15.62
CA PHE A 211 -6.65 -7.90 14.17
C PHE A 211 -5.29 -8.40 13.66
N ILE A 212 -4.17 -7.86 14.17
CA ILE A 212 -2.82 -8.28 13.75
C ILE A 212 -2.58 -9.77 14.02
N ASN A 213 -3.03 -10.28 15.17
CA ASN A 213 -2.88 -11.70 15.49
C ASN A 213 -3.70 -12.60 14.55
N SER A 214 -4.88 -12.18 14.13
CA SER A 214 -5.74 -12.96 13.22
C SER A 214 -5.11 -13.17 11.83
N LEU A 215 -4.22 -12.26 11.42
CA LEU A 215 -3.56 -12.30 10.11
C LEU A 215 -2.14 -12.89 10.16
N LYS A 216 -1.64 -13.28 11.34
CA LYS A 216 -0.25 -13.76 11.50
C LYS A 216 0.09 -14.99 10.64
N ASN A 217 -0.90 -15.86 10.42
CA ASN A 217 -0.74 -17.11 9.67
C ASN A 217 -1.57 -17.11 8.37
N ASN A 218 -2.04 -15.94 7.93
CA ASN A 218 -2.81 -15.85 6.69
C ASN A 218 -1.84 -15.79 5.50
N GLU A 219 -2.05 -16.66 4.52
CA GLU A 219 -1.18 -16.77 3.34
C GLU A 219 -1.42 -15.65 2.31
N ASN A 220 -2.61 -15.05 2.33
CA ASN A 220 -3.05 -14.07 1.33
C ASN A 220 -2.94 -12.63 1.82
N ALA A 221 -2.96 -12.41 3.14
CA ALA A 221 -2.98 -11.08 3.73
C ALA A 221 -2.12 -11.01 4.99
N LYS A 222 -1.47 -9.87 5.21
CA LYS A 222 -0.70 -9.58 6.43
C LYS A 222 -1.28 -8.36 7.14
N GLY A 223 -1.37 -8.43 8.46
CA GLY A 223 -1.67 -7.25 9.25
C GLY A 223 -0.50 -6.28 9.22
N ILE A 224 -0.75 -5.03 8.83
CA ILE A 224 0.25 -3.95 8.81
C ILE A 224 -0.15 -2.84 9.76
N VAL A 225 0.85 -2.31 10.47
CA VAL A 225 0.75 -1.08 11.26
C VAL A 225 1.96 -0.22 10.94
N TYR A 226 1.75 1.05 10.65
CA TYR A 226 2.84 2.00 10.45
C TYR A 226 2.44 3.41 10.85
N VAL A 227 3.42 4.25 11.14
CA VAL A 227 3.23 5.68 11.40
C VAL A 227 3.02 6.38 10.06
N GLU A 228 1.80 6.81 9.77
CA GLU A 228 1.45 7.55 8.54
C GLU A 228 1.71 9.06 8.68
N ARG A 229 1.80 9.61 9.90
CA ARG A 229 1.99 11.04 10.11
C ARG A 229 2.78 11.33 11.39
N TYR A 230 3.68 12.31 11.32
CA TYR A 230 4.40 12.83 12.48
C TYR A 230 3.79 14.17 12.91
N PRO A 231 3.90 14.54 14.21
CA PRO A 231 3.45 15.84 14.68
C PRO A 231 4.14 16.99 13.94
N ASP A 232 3.37 17.99 13.51
CA ASP A 232 3.88 19.21 12.88
C ASP A 232 3.66 20.41 13.79
N LYS A 233 4.72 20.83 14.50
CA LYS A 233 4.68 21.92 15.48
C LYS A 233 4.10 23.24 14.95
N ASN A 234 4.14 23.46 13.63
CA ASN A 234 3.65 24.67 12.99
C ASN A 234 2.16 24.60 12.59
N SER A 235 1.52 23.43 12.76
CA SER A 235 0.12 23.25 12.40
C SER A 235 -0.83 23.93 13.39
N SER A 236 -1.85 24.61 12.86
CA SER A 236 -2.95 25.14 13.68
C SER A 236 -3.92 24.04 14.14
N ASN A 237 -3.94 22.90 13.45
CA ASN A 237 -4.75 21.74 13.84
C ASN A 237 -4.05 20.96 14.95
N VAL A 238 -4.67 20.91 16.12
CA VAL A 238 -4.10 20.28 17.33
C VAL A 238 -3.74 18.81 17.12
N TYR A 239 -4.52 18.06 16.35
CA TYR A 239 -4.24 16.65 16.09
C TYR A 239 -3.04 16.48 15.18
N ILE A 240 -2.88 17.34 14.17
CA ILE A 240 -1.68 17.34 13.31
C ILE A 240 -0.47 17.83 14.09
N ARG A 241 -0.65 18.81 14.97
CA ARG A 241 0.45 19.45 15.70
C ARG A 241 1.04 18.56 16.78
N ASP A 242 0.20 17.84 17.51
CA ASP A 242 0.59 17.20 18.77
C ASP A 242 0.57 15.66 18.69
N TYR A 243 0.05 15.06 17.62
CA TYR A 243 -0.14 13.60 17.52
C TYR A 243 0.53 12.98 16.30
N TYR A 244 1.15 11.82 16.53
CA TYR A 244 1.52 10.88 15.49
C TYR A 244 0.24 10.23 14.93
N GLY A 245 0.08 10.17 13.62
CA GLY A 245 -0.96 9.39 12.96
C GLY A 245 -0.46 7.99 12.64
N LEU A 246 -1.26 6.98 12.97
CA LEU A 246 -0.94 5.57 12.73
C LEU A 246 -2.03 4.93 11.87
N TYR A 247 -1.58 4.17 10.89
CA TYR A 247 -2.40 3.35 10.03
C TYR A 247 -2.42 1.90 10.53
N VAL A 248 -3.58 1.26 10.50
CA VAL A 248 -3.76 -0.18 10.72
C VAL A 248 -4.56 -0.75 9.56
N GLY A 249 -4.04 -1.79 8.91
CA GLY A 249 -4.74 -2.41 7.80
C GLY A 249 -4.17 -3.74 7.37
N GLU A 250 -4.64 -4.20 6.21
CA GLU A 250 -4.19 -5.44 5.58
C GLU A 250 -3.29 -5.11 4.40
N GLU A 251 -2.21 -5.85 4.26
CA GLU A 251 -1.37 -5.90 3.07
C GLU A 251 -1.67 -7.18 2.32
N HIS A 252 -2.13 -7.02 1.07
CA HIS A 252 -2.31 -8.09 0.10
C HIS A 252 -1.23 -7.97 -0.98
N THR A 253 -1.11 -8.97 -1.84
CA THR A 253 -0.07 -8.99 -2.89
C THR A 253 -0.23 -7.88 -3.93
N ASP A 254 -1.45 -7.37 -4.13
CA ASP A 254 -1.81 -6.40 -5.16
C ASP A 254 -2.43 -5.11 -4.62
N HIS A 255 -2.82 -5.05 -3.34
CA HIS A 255 -3.42 -3.87 -2.73
C HIS A 255 -3.27 -3.87 -1.20
N ASN A 256 -3.54 -2.72 -0.58
CA ASN A 256 -3.70 -2.62 0.87
C ASN A 256 -5.13 -2.24 1.22
N VAL A 257 -5.68 -2.85 2.25
CA VAL A 257 -7.01 -2.55 2.78
C VAL A 257 -6.85 -1.72 4.05
N ASN A 258 -7.44 -0.53 4.07
CA ASN A 258 -7.48 0.31 5.27
C ASN A 258 -8.59 -0.18 6.19
N ILE A 259 -8.23 -0.45 7.45
CA ILE A 259 -9.19 -0.89 8.45
C ILE A 259 -9.37 0.20 9.52
N TYR A 260 -8.28 0.71 10.10
CA TYR A 260 -8.35 1.74 11.15
C TYR A 260 -7.27 2.80 11.02
N ARG A 261 -7.57 3.99 11.56
CA ARG A 261 -6.58 5.05 11.81
C ARG A 261 -6.63 5.49 13.26
N PHE A 262 -5.45 5.70 13.83
CA PHE A 262 -5.26 6.15 15.19
C PHE A 262 -4.37 7.39 15.25
N ALA A 263 -4.47 8.14 16.34
CA ALA A 263 -3.53 9.19 16.68
C ALA A 263 -2.97 8.94 18.07
N ILE A 264 -1.65 9.10 18.24
CA ILE A 264 -0.96 8.94 19.53
C ILE A 264 -0.21 10.21 19.87
N ASN A 265 -0.49 10.77 21.04
CA ASN A 265 0.33 11.82 21.63
C ASN A 265 1.47 11.15 22.42
N LYS A 266 2.72 11.43 22.04
CA LYS A 266 3.89 10.75 22.64
C LYS A 266 4.11 11.12 24.10
N ASP A 267 3.73 12.34 24.50
CA ASP A 267 3.97 12.90 25.83
C ASP A 267 2.88 12.49 26.81
N THR A 268 1.62 12.63 26.41
CA THR A 268 0.47 12.26 27.25
C THR A 268 0.13 10.77 27.19
N LYS A 269 0.67 10.05 26.20
CA LYS A 269 0.33 8.66 25.88
C LYS A 269 -1.15 8.45 25.52
N GLU A 270 -1.88 9.52 25.20
CA GLU A 270 -3.25 9.42 24.74
C GLU A 270 -3.33 8.75 23.36
N ILE A 271 -4.32 7.86 23.20
CA ILE A 271 -4.65 7.23 21.93
C ILE A 271 -6.06 7.66 21.53
N LEU A 272 -6.20 8.16 20.30
CA LEU A 272 -7.47 8.54 19.70
C LEU A 272 -7.73 7.65 18.47
N TYR A 273 -8.99 7.31 18.25
CA TYR A 273 -9.46 6.70 17.01
C TYR A 273 -9.94 7.79 16.05
N TYR A 274 -9.66 7.63 14.76
CA TYR A 274 -10.18 8.53 13.73
C TYR A 274 -11.44 7.93 13.08
N ASP A 275 -12.58 8.54 13.37
CA ASP A 275 -13.87 8.22 12.77
C ASP A 275 -13.93 8.83 11.36
N VAL A 276 -13.71 7.98 10.37
CA VAL A 276 -13.71 8.35 8.95
C VAL A 276 -15.08 8.84 8.49
N VAL A 277 -16.17 8.34 9.10
CA VAL A 277 -17.54 8.70 8.70
C VAL A 277 -17.86 10.12 9.13
N ASN A 278 -17.43 10.51 10.33
CA ASN A 278 -17.72 11.83 10.91
C ASN A 278 -16.54 12.80 10.83
N ASP A 279 -15.44 12.41 10.18
CA ASP A 279 -14.21 13.20 10.03
C ASP A 279 -13.71 13.81 11.35
N LYS A 280 -13.59 12.98 12.39
CA LYS A 280 -13.19 13.44 13.72
C LYS A 280 -12.32 12.42 14.46
N TYR A 281 -11.49 12.93 15.37
CA TYR A 281 -10.83 12.10 16.37
C TYR A 281 -11.71 11.97 17.62
N GLU A 282 -11.76 10.77 18.18
CA GLU A 282 -12.49 10.48 19.41
C GLU A 282 -11.70 9.54 20.33
N SER A 283 -12.05 9.52 21.61
CA SER A 283 -11.40 8.63 22.57
C SER A 283 -11.69 7.16 22.22
N ILE A 284 -10.77 6.26 22.56
CA ILE A 284 -11.00 4.81 22.42
C ILE A 284 -12.27 4.37 23.16
N SER A 285 -12.59 4.98 24.31
CA SER A 285 -13.81 4.65 25.04
C SER A 285 -15.07 5.05 24.28
N ASP A 286 -15.07 6.18 23.59
CA ASP A 286 -16.25 6.63 22.83
C ASP A 286 -16.43 5.86 21.54
N TRP A 287 -15.32 5.51 20.87
CA TRP A 287 -15.34 4.61 19.72
C TRP A 287 -15.98 3.26 20.08
N ARG A 288 -15.58 2.65 21.21
CA ARG A 288 -16.09 1.35 21.68
C ARG A 288 -17.56 1.33 22.12
N LYS A 289 -18.19 2.50 22.30
CA LYS A 289 -19.61 2.59 22.68
C LYS A 289 -20.56 2.51 21.48
N LYS A 290 -20.03 2.64 20.26
CA LYS A 290 -20.78 2.54 19.01
C LYS A 290 -21.03 1.09 18.65
#